data_AF-A0A3B1BG56-F1
#
_entry.id   AF-A0A3B1BG56-F1
#
_cell.length_a   1.000
_cell.length_b   1.000
_cell.length_c   1.000
_cell.angle_alpha   90.00
_cell.angle_beta   90.00
_cell.angle_gamma   90.00
#
_symmetry.space_group_name_H-M   'P 1'
#
loop_
_entity.id
_entity.type
_entity.pdbx_description
1 polymer ?
#
loop_
_entity_poly.entity_id
_entity_poly.type
_entity_poly.pdbx_seq_one_letter_code
_entity_poly.pdbx_strand_id
1 'polypeptide(L)' 'MLRILIDRTGRTRHIILVHRTGNRLLDKAALEMAQRADPFPPISEDDPRQELEFMVPVAFALH' A
#
# COMPACT_ATOMS: atom_id res chain seq x y z
N MET A 1 6.34 -6.26 4.20
CA MET A 1 6.29 -5.65 2.85
C MET A 1 4.87 -5.70 2.34
N LEU A 2 4.36 -4.56 1.87
CA LEU A 2 3.03 -4.45 1.28
C LEU A 2 3.16 -4.37 -0.24
N ARG A 3 2.22 -4.97 -0.96
CA ARG A 3 1.98 -4.76 -2.39
C ARG A 3 0.64 -4.04 -2.52
N ILE A 4 0.64 -2.90 -3.17
CA ILE A 4 -0.51 -2.02 -3.30
C ILE A 4 -0.79 -1.82 -4.79
N LEU A 5 -2.05 -1.99 -5.17
CA LEU A 5 -2.57 -1.65 -6.50
C LEU A 5 -3.54 -0.49 -6.35
N ILE A 6 -3.31 0.57 -7.10
CA ILE A 6 -4.21 1.74 -7.19
C ILE A 6 -4.72 1.89 -8.62
N ASP A 7 -5.89 2.49 -8.78
CA ASP A 7 -6.34 2.97 -10.08
C ASP A 7 -5.79 4.37 -10.40
N ARG A 8 -6.08 4.85 -11.61
CA ARG A 8 -5.65 6.16 -12.10
C ARG A 8 -6.06 7.34 -11.19
N THR A 9 -7.17 7.22 -10.47
CA THR A 9 -7.65 8.25 -9.54
C THR A 9 -6.94 8.22 -8.19
N GLY A 10 -6.04 7.26 -7.98
CA GLY A 10 -5.36 7.04 -6.71
C GLY A 10 -6.13 6.14 -5.74
N ARG A 11 -7.32 5.66 -6.13
CA ARG A 11 -8.12 4.78 -5.26
C ARG A 11 -7.52 3.41 -5.20
N THR A 12 -7.44 2.88 -3.99
CA THR A 12 -6.85 1.58 -3.72
C THR A 12 -7.77 0.46 -4.21
N ARG A 13 -7.23 -0.42 -5.05
CA ARG A 13 -7.92 -1.62 -5.55
C ARG A 13 -7.55 -2.85 -4.74
N HIS A 14 -6.27 -3.01 -4.40
CA HIS A 14 -5.79 -4.11 -3.58
C HIS A 14 -4.67 -3.68 -2.64
N ILE A 15 -4.68 -4.23 -1.42
CA ILE A 15 -3.59 -4.15 -0.45
C ILE A 15 -3.29 -5.58 0.00
N ILE A 16 -2.06 -6.02 -0.20
CA ILE A 16 -1.63 -7.37 0.14
C ILE A 16 -0.38 -7.30 1.00
N LEU A 17 -0.38 -8.01 2.13
CA LEU A 17 0.81 -8.23 2.93
C LEU A 17 1.59 -9.41 2.37
N VAL A 18 2.60 -9.11 1.53
CA VAL A 18 3.45 -10.09 0.85
C VAL A 18 4.46 -10.71 1.82
N HIS A 19 5.02 -9.88 2.71
CA HIS A 19 5.95 -10.33 3.74
C HIS A 19 5.47 -9.87 5.11
N ARG A 20 5.22 -10.84 6.00
CA ARG A 20 4.78 -10.65 7.37
C ARG A 20 5.96 -10.40 8.30
N THR A 21 5.74 -9.64 9.36
CA THR A 21 6.73 -9.39 10.42
C THR A 21 6.87 -10.58 11.38
N GLY A 22 5.90 -11.50 11.36
CA GLY A 22 5.77 -12.57 12.37
C GLY A 22 4.98 -12.14 13.60
N ASN A 23 4.68 -10.84 13.75
CA ASN A 23 3.83 -10.30 14.81
C ASN A 23 2.48 -9.85 14.23
N ARG A 24 1.39 -10.50 14.65
CA ARG A 24 0.04 -10.23 14.14
C ARG A 24 -0.43 -8.78 14.36
N LEU A 25 -0.02 -8.15 15.46
CA LEU A 25 -0.41 -6.77 15.76
C LEU A 25 0.26 -5.80 14.79
N LEU A 26 1.55 -5.99 14.52
CA LEU A 26 2.31 -5.16 13.57
C LEU A 26 1.84 -5.38 12.13
N ASP A 27 1.55 -6.63 11.75
CA ASP A 27 0.98 -6.96 10.44
C ASP A 27 -0.36 -6.26 10.21
N LYS A 28 -1.24 -6.26 11.24
CA LYS A 28 -2.52 -5.54 11.21
C LYS A 28 -2.31 -4.03 11.10
N ALA A 29 -1.40 -3.47 11.91
CA ALA A 29 -1.10 -2.03 11.87
C ALA A 29 -0.58 -1.58 10.49
N ALA A 30 0.24 -2.41 9.83
CA ALA A 30 0.73 -2.14 8.47
C ALA A 30 -0.41 -2.09 7.45
N LEU A 31 -1.35 -3.04 7.52
CA LEU A 31 -2.52 -3.06 6.64
C LEU A 31 -3.42 -1.84 6.88
N GLU A 32 -3.71 -1.52 8.15
CA GLU A 32 -4.53 -0.35 8.49
C GLU A 32 -3.87 0.97 8.07
N MET A 33 -2.55 1.08 8.17
CA MET A 33 -1.80 2.24 7.67
C MET A 33 -2.02 2.43 6.16
N ALA A 34 -1.89 1.36 5.37
CA ALA A 34 -2.10 1.44 3.93
C ALA A 34 -3.56 1.72 3.57
N GLN A 35 -4.52 1.17 4.33
CA GLN A 35 -5.94 1.46 4.15
C GLN A 35 -6.26 2.94 4.38
N ARG A 36 -5.66 3.57 5.40
CA ARG A 36 -5.86 5.00 5.70
C ARG A 36 -5.22 5.93 4.67
N ALA A 37 -4.25 5.44 3.90
CA ALA A 37 -3.61 6.20 2.85
C ALA A 37 -4.47 6.32 1.58
N ASP A 38 -5.65 5.67 1.52
CA ASP A 38 -6.60 5.81 0.42
C ASP A 38 -7.35 7.16 0.47
N PRO A 39 -7.36 7.96 -0.61
CA PRO A 39 -6.69 7.73 -1.89
C PRO A 39 -5.21 8.13 -1.86
N PHE A 40 -4.40 7.37 -2.60
CA PHE A 40 -3.02 7.73 -2.93
C PHE A 40 -3.02 8.89 -3.94
N PRO A 41 -1.85 9.56 -4.16
CA PRO A 41 -1.71 10.47 -5.27
C PRO A 41 -2.13 9.80 -6.59
N PRO A 42 -2.88 10.51 -7.45
CA PRO A 42 -3.31 9.95 -8.72
C PRO A 42 -2.11 9.66 -9.62
N ILE A 43 -2.30 8.73 -10.56
CA ILE A 43 -1.31 8.48 -11.61
C ILE A 43 -1.26 9.74 -12.51
N SER A 44 -0.05 10.16 -12.86
CA SER A 44 0.17 11.35 -13.69
C SER A 44 -0.52 11.22 -15.05
N GLU A 45 -0.98 12.33 -15.61
CA GLU A 45 -1.80 12.29 -16.84
C GLU A 45 -1.02 11.80 -18.07
N ASP A 46 0.28 12.06 -18.11
CA ASP A 46 1.23 11.63 -19.15
C ASP A 46 1.57 10.13 -19.09
N ASP A 47 1.22 9.46 -17.98
CA ASP A 47 1.37 8.03 -17.85
C ASP A 47 0.16 7.31 -18.48
N PRO A 48 0.34 6.42 -19.48
CA PRO A 48 -0.78 5.74 -20.14
C PRO A 48 -1.45 4.65 -19.28
N ARG A 49 -0.84 4.27 -18.14
CA ARG A 49 -1.34 3.20 -17.29
C ARG A 49 -2.67 3.57 -16.62
N GLN A 50 -3.56 2.58 -16.52
CA GLN A 50 -4.85 2.72 -15.83
C GLN A 50 -4.76 2.32 -14.36
N GLU A 51 -3.75 1.52 -14.02
CA GLU A 51 -3.47 1.04 -12.68
C GLU A 51 -1.96 1.10 -12.43
N LEU A 52 -1.59 1.32 -11.17
CA LEU A 52 -0.21 1.32 -10.74
C LEU A 52 -0.06 0.36 -9.57
N GLU A 53 0.87 -0.57 -9.72
CA GLU A 53 1.26 -1.49 -8.67
C GLU A 53 2.66 -1.15 -8.15
N PHE A 54 2.81 -1.16 -6.82
CA PHE A 54 4.09 -0.90 -6.18
C PHE A 54 4.24 -1.67 -4.87
N MET A 55 5.51 -1.89 -4.49
CA MET A 55 5.87 -2.55 -3.23
C MET A 55 6.37 -1.51 -2.23
N VAL A 56 5.80 -1.53 -1.02
CA VAL A 56 6.15 -0.62 0.08
C VAL A 56 6.82 -1.43 1.20
N PRO A 57 8.11 -1.18 1.49
CA PRO A 57 8.73 -1.69 2.69
C PRO A 57 8.13 -0.97 3.92
N VAL A 58 7.79 -1.73 4.95
CA VAL A 58 7.25 -1.21 6.21
C VAL A 58 8.20 -1.63 7.33
N ALA A 59 8.72 -0.66 8.08
CA ALA A 59 9.55 -0.87 9.25
C ALA A 59 8.88 -0.20 10.45
N PHE A 60 8.88 -0.88 11.59
CA PHE A 60 8.37 -0.36 12.85
C PHE A 60 9.55 -0.04 13.77
N ALA A 61 9.61 1.19 14.29
CA ALA A 61 10.48 1.53 15.40
C ALA A 61 9.76 1.19 16.71
N LEU A 62 10.23 0.15 17.39
CA LEU A 62 9.71 -0.26 18.70
C LEU A 62 10.64 0.33 19.76
N HIS A 63 10.08 1.09 20.69
CA HIS A 63 10.77 1.67 21.84
C HIS A 63 10.32 0.97 23.12
#